data_AF-A0A4Y9N6E5-F1
#
_entry.id   AF-A0A4Y9N6E5-F1
#
_cell.length_a   1.000
_cell.length_b   1.000
_cell.length_c   1.000
_cell.angle_alpha   90.00
_cell.angle_beta   90.00
_cell.angle_gamma   90.00
#
_symmetry.space_group_name_H-M   'P 1'
#
loop_
_entity.id
_entity.type
_entity.pdbx_description
1 polymer ?
#
loop_
_entity_poly.entity_id
_entity_poly.type
_entity_poly.pdbx_seq_one_letter_code
_entity_poly.pdbx_strand_id
1 'polypeptide(L)' 'MRRTSRLVALSAAALLAGGLAACTSSSAAEEEASSGEFQPITIEHALGTTTIESRPERVATVQWANHEVP' A
#
# COMPACT_ATOMS: atom_id res chain seq x y z
N MET A 1 -9.69 -29.56 35.40
CA MET A 1 -10.40 -28.31 35.05
C MET A 1 -9.49 -27.08 35.01
N ARG A 2 -8.72 -26.76 36.06
CA ARG A 2 -7.80 -25.58 36.07
C ARG A 2 -6.62 -25.69 35.09
N ARG A 3 -6.09 -26.91 34.87
CA ARG A 3 -4.95 -27.16 33.96
C ARG A 3 -5.37 -27.13 32.49
N THR A 4 -6.53 -27.69 32.16
CA THR A 4 -7.11 -27.65 30.82
C THR A 4 -7.51 -26.25 30.39
N SER A 5 -8.06 -25.44 31.30
CA SER A 5 -8.39 -24.03 31.03
C SER A 5 -7.14 -23.16 30.76
N ARG A 6 -6.01 -23.42 31.44
CA ARG A 6 -4.74 -22.72 31.19
C ARG A 6 -4.14 -23.05 29.82
N LEU A 7 -4.26 -24.30 29.38
CA LEU A 7 -3.75 -24.72 28.06
C LEU A 7 -4.53 -24.09 26.91
N VAL A 8 -5.86 -23.94 27.06
CA VAL A 8 -6.72 -23.27 26.06
C VAL A 8 -6.44 -21.77 25.98
N ALA A 9 -6.15 -21.12 27.10
CA ALA A 9 -5.81 -19.69 27.10
C ALA A 9 -4.48 -19.38 26.40
N LEU A 10 -3.48 -20.27 26.57
CA LEU A 10 -2.16 -20.12 25.94
C LEU A 10 -2.20 -20.27 24.42
N SER A 11 -3.00 -21.22 23.90
CA SER A 11 -3.14 -21.40 22.45
C SER A 11 -3.85 -20.22 21.78
N ALA A 12 -4.87 -19.65 22.40
CA ALA A 12 -5.57 -18.48 21.89
C ALA A 12 -4.65 -17.24 21.81
N ALA A 13 -3.83 -17.00 22.83
CA ALA A 13 -2.87 -15.90 22.84
C ALA A 13 -1.80 -16.03 21.76
N ALA A 14 -1.29 -17.25 21.52
CA ALA A 14 -0.30 -17.52 20.48
C ALA A 14 -0.87 -17.26 19.07
N LEU A 15 -2.13 -17.66 18.81
CA LEU A 15 -2.80 -17.41 17.54
C LEU A 15 -3.05 -15.92 17.29
N LEU A 16 -3.48 -15.17 18.32
CA LEU A 16 -3.67 -13.72 18.19
C LEU A 16 -2.34 -13.00 17.91
N ALA A 17 -1.29 -13.32 18.67
CA ALA A 17 0.02 -12.69 18.50
C ALA A 17 0.62 -12.98 17.11
N GLY A 18 0.48 -14.22 16.62
CA GLY A 18 0.91 -14.59 15.27
C GLY A 18 0.10 -13.88 14.17
N GLY A 19 -1.21 -13.73 14.34
CA GLY A 19 -2.07 -13.01 13.40
C GLY A 19 -1.75 -11.52 13.31
N LEU A 20 -1.49 -10.85 14.45
CA LEU A 20 -1.10 -9.44 14.45
C LEU A 20 0.28 -9.21 13.83
N ALA A 21 1.23 -10.14 14.02
CA ALA A 21 2.56 -10.06 13.42
C ALA A 21 2.53 -10.14 11.88
N ALA A 22 1.59 -10.90 11.31
CA ALA A 22 1.42 -11.00 9.86
C ALA A 22 0.94 -9.68 9.24
N CYS A 23 0.09 -8.92 9.93
CA CYS A 23 -0.42 -7.64 9.42
C CYS A 23 0.59 -6.47 9.54
N THR A 24 1.65 -6.61 10.36
CA THR A 24 2.71 -5.60 10.46
C THR A 24 3.91 -5.88 9.56
N SER A 25 4.00 -7.07 8.97
CA SER A 25 5.05 -7.41 8.00
C SER A 25 4.71 -6.80 6.65
N SER A 26 4.68 -5.47 6.57
CA SER A 26 4.85 -4.77 5.32
C SER A 26 6.30 -4.98 4.91
N SER A 27 6.55 -6.05 4.16
CA SER A 27 7.81 -6.16 3.42
C SER A 27 7.78 -4.98 2.46
N ALA A 28 8.57 -3.95 2.74
CA ALA A 28 8.87 -2.92 1.77
C ALA A 28 9.56 -3.65 0.61
N ALA A 29 8.76 -4.04 -0.38
CA ALA A 29 9.30 -4.37 -1.68
C ALA A 29 9.92 -3.07 -2.16
N GLU A 30 11.24 -2.99 -2.07
CA GLU A 30 12.00 -1.98 -2.79
C GLU A 30 11.80 -2.29 -4.28
N GLU A 31 10.74 -1.73 -4.83
CA GLU A 31 10.55 -1.64 -6.27
C GLU A 31 11.72 -0.78 -6.79
N GLU A 32 12.75 -1.46 -7.28
CA GLU A 32 13.83 -0.88 -8.07
C GLU A 32 13.19 -0.06 -9.20
N ALA A 33 13.17 1.27 -9.02
CA ALA A 33 12.66 2.18 -10.02
C ALA A 33 13.51 2.01 -11.28
N SER A 34 12.91 1.45 -12.33
CA SER A 34 13.56 1.32 -13.63
C SER A 34 14.04 2.70 -14.08
N SER A 35 15.36 2.88 -14.17
CA SER A 35 16.02 4.12 -14.59
C SER A 35 15.92 4.34 -16.11
N GLY A 36 14.77 4.04 -16.69
CA GLY A 36 14.49 4.28 -18.10
C GLY A 36 14.20 5.75 -18.38
N GLU A 37 14.56 6.22 -19.57
CA GLU A 37 14.14 7.54 -20.03
C GLU A 37 12.62 7.60 -20.16
N PHE A 38 12.05 8.77 -19.86
CA PHE A 38 10.60 8.97 -19.93
C PHE A 38 10.13 8.89 -21.38
N GLN A 39 9.02 8.18 -21.61
CA GLN A 39 8.37 8.06 -22.91
C GLN A 39 6.95 8.61 -22.81
N PRO A 40 6.38 9.17 -23.89
CA PRO A 40 4.99 9.64 -23.90
C PRO A 40 4.01 8.54 -23.47
N ILE A 41 3.09 8.87 -22.56
CA ILE A 41 2.09 7.93 -22.03
C ILE A 41 0.70 8.44 -22.34
N THR A 42 -0.12 7.64 -23.02
CA THR A 42 -1.53 7.95 -23.28
C THR A 42 -2.43 7.23 -22.27
N ILE A 43 -3.32 7.98 -21.64
CA ILE A 43 -4.23 7.51 -20.60
C ILE A 43 -5.67 7.78 -21.05
N GLU A 44 -6.50 6.74 -21.02
CA GLU A 44 -7.95 6.87 -21.17
C GLU A 44 -8.61 7.05 -19.80
N HIS A 45 -9.57 7.95 -19.73
CA HIS A 45 -10.32 8.27 -18.52
C HIS A 45 -11.77 8.62 -18.86
N ALA A 46 -12.64 8.73 -17.85
CA ALA A 46 -14.06 9.02 -18.05
C ALA A 46 -14.35 10.30 -18.88
N LEU A 47 -13.42 11.26 -18.89
CA LEU A 47 -13.53 12.51 -19.65
C LEU A 47 -12.90 12.46 -21.06
N GLY A 48 -12.49 11.28 -21.55
CA GLY A 48 -11.80 11.11 -22.84
C GLY A 48 -10.38 10.55 -22.71
N THR A 49 -9.48 10.97 -23.60
CA THR A 49 -8.10 10.47 -23.66
C THR A 49 -7.11 11.63 -23.60
N THR A 50 -6.05 11.46 -22.81
CA THR A 50 -4.98 12.46 -22.65
C THR A 50 -3.62 11.80 -22.81
N THR A 51 -2.70 12.44 -23.54
CA THR A 51 -1.30 12.02 -23.64
C THR A 51 -0.42 12.93 -22.78
N ILE A 52 0.43 12.32 -21.95
CA ILE A 52 1.50 12.97 -21.20
C ILE A 52 2.77 12.85 -22.03
N GLU A 53 3.14 13.92 -22.73
CA GLU A 53 4.25 13.93 -23.70
C GLU A 53 5.64 13.90 -23.04
N SER A 54 5.76 14.44 -21.83
CA SER A 54 7.03 14.58 -21.12
C SER A 54 6.91 14.28 -19.64
N ARG A 55 8.05 14.05 -18.99
CA ARG A 55 8.09 13.72 -17.56
C ARG A 55 7.43 14.85 -16.76
N PRO A 56 6.39 14.56 -15.95
CA PRO A 56 5.72 15.59 -15.18
C PRO A 56 6.65 16.16 -14.09
N GLU A 57 6.71 17.48 -13.99
CA GLU A 57 7.51 18.16 -12.96
C GLU A 57 6.71 18.38 -11.67
N ARG A 58 5.38 18.56 -11.78
CA ARG A 58 4.47 18.80 -10.67
C ARG A 58 3.19 17.99 -10.84
N VAL A 59 2.80 17.28 -9.80
CA VAL A 59 1.59 16.46 -9.78
C VAL A 59 0.68 16.95 -8.67
N ALA A 60 -0.54 17.35 -9.03
CA ALA A 60 -1.62 17.57 -8.10
C ALA A 60 -2.54 16.35 -8.15
N THR A 61 -2.70 15.67 -7.04
CA THR A 61 -3.80 14.71 -6.83
C THR A 61 -5.04 15.49 -6.40
N VAL A 62 -6.26 14.96 -6.55
CA VAL A 62 -7.51 15.57 -6.05
C VAL A 62 -8.44 14.43 -5.63
N GLN A 63 -8.68 14.30 -4.32
CA GLN A 63 -9.59 13.30 -3.71
C GLN A 63 -9.83 13.70 -2.23
N TRP A 64 -10.87 13.17 -1.57
CA TRP A 64 -11.12 13.32 -0.12
C TRP A 64 -9.88 13.11 0.80
N ALA A 65 -8.90 12.28 0.45
CA ALA A 65 -7.66 12.09 1.24
C ALA A 65 -6.46 12.93 0.74
N ASN A 66 -6.69 13.80 -0.23
CA ASN A 66 -5.67 14.60 -0.84
C ASN A 66 -5.42 15.86 0.01
N HIS A 67 -4.40 15.81 0.86
CA HIS A 67 -3.99 16.96 1.66
C HIS A 67 -3.21 17.92 0.76
N GLU A 68 -3.92 18.89 0.20
CA GLU A 68 -3.34 19.86 -0.71
C GLU A 68 -2.38 20.81 0.02
N VAL A 69 -1.35 21.21 -0.71
CA VAL A 69 -0.33 22.25 -0.47
C VAL A 69 -0.96 23.49 0.23
N PRO A 70 -0.24 24.21 1.14
CA PRO A 70 -0.78 25.15 2.14
C PRO A 70 -1.91 26.08 1.70
#